data_AF-A0A095A5F5-F1
#
_entry.id   AF-A0A095A5F5-F1
#
_cell.length_a   1.000
_cell.length_b   1.000
_cell.length_c   1.000
_cell.angle_alpha   90.00
_cell.angle_beta   90.00
_cell.angle_gamma   90.00
#
_symmetry.space_group_name_H-M   'P 1'
#
loop_
_entity.id
_entity.type
_entity.pdbx_description
1 polymer ?
#
loop_
_entity_poly.entity_id
_entity_poly.type
_entity_poly.pdbx_seq_one_letter_code
_entity_poly.pdbx_strand_id
1 'polypeptide(L)'
;MMSVLKSYEIANLKQPSSKPIVDESISGSSNHSTRPRRRNNAILLMYSGWGYYGMQRCPVFPTIEGELSKALFTCGQLDNLTGEEHKRVHFQRASKTDKSVSALGQVCSMQVGLFINGLN
;
A
#
# COMPACT_ATOMS: atom_id res chain seq x y z
N MET A 1 26.89 -12.75 -1.11
CA MET A 1 26.44 -12.85 -2.52
C MET A 1 24.95 -13.21 -2.59
N MET A 2 24.07 -12.36 -2.06
CA MET A 2 22.61 -12.61 -2.01
C MET A 2 21.77 -11.33 -2.18
N SER A 3 22.37 -10.25 -2.68
CA SER A 3 21.70 -8.94 -2.79
C SER A 3 21.09 -8.67 -4.17
N VAL A 4 21.48 -9.43 -5.21
CA VAL A 4 21.07 -9.14 -6.59
C VAL A 4 19.77 -9.86 -6.96
N LEU A 5 19.48 -11.02 -6.34
CA LEU A 5 18.34 -11.85 -6.73
C LEU A 5 16.97 -11.30 -6.28
N LYS A 6 16.88 -10.52 -5.18
CA LYS A 6 15.61 -9.90 -4.76
C LYS A 6 15.13 -8.80 -5.71
N SER A 7 16.04 -8.14 -6.43
CA SER A 7 15.70 -7.07 -7.37
C SER A 7 15.00 -7.63 -8.62
N TYR A 8 15.40 -8.82 -9.06
CA TYR A 8 14.82 -9.49 -10.24
C TYR A 8 13.39 -10.00 -10.01
N GLU A 9 13.05 -10.34 -8.76
CA GLU A 9 11.70 -10.82 -8.41
C GLU A 9 10.68 -9.67 -8.41
N ILE A 10 11.11 -8.43 -8.14
CA ILE A 10 10.28 -7.22 -8.20
C ILE A 10 9.87 -6.88 -9.65
N ALA A 11 10.75 -7.13 -10.63
CA ALA A 11 10.49 -6.82 -12.03
C ALA A 11 9.44 -7.74 -12.70
N ASN A 12 9.09 -8.87 -12.06
CA ASN A 12 8.15 -9.87 -12.58
C ASN A 12 6.78 -9.86 -11.88
N LEU A 13 6.52 -8.93 -10.96
CA LEU A 13 5.17 -8.72 -10.42
C LEU A 13 4.30 -8.06 -11.50
N LYS A 14 3.63 -8.88 -12.29
CA LYS A 14 2.62 -8.45 -13.26
C LYS A 14 1.51 -7.72 -12.51
N GLN A 15 1.32 -6.45 -12.82
CA GLN A 15 0.20 -5.68 -12.29
C GLN A 15 -1.11 -6.42 -12.62
N PRO A 16 -1.99 -6.72 -11.64
CA PRO A 16 -3.36 -7.05 -11.97
C PRO A 16 -3.95 -5.84 -12.69
N SER A 17 -4.62 -6.06 -13.82
CA SER A 17 -5.13 -4.99 -14.69
C SER A 17 -6.26 -4.22 -14.01
N SER A 18 -5.93 -3.19 -13.23
CA SER A 18 -6.86 -2.15 -12.85
C SER A 18 -6.66 -0.94 -13.77
N LYS A 19 -7.77 -0.43 -14.31
CA LYS A 19 -7.78 0.74 -15.18
C LYS A 19 -7.31 1.99 -14.41
N PRO A 20 -6.64 2.96 -15.07
CA PRO A 20 -6.04 4.11 -14.42
C PRO A 20 -7.10 4.96 -13.68
N ILE A 21 -6.82 5.30 -12.42
CA ILE A 21 -7.65 6.20 -11.62
C ILE A 21 -7.18 7.64 -11.87
N VAL A 22 -7.96 8.37 -12.66
CA VAL A 22 -7.85 9.83 -12.80
C VAL A 22 -8.60 10.47 -11.62
N ASP A 23 -7.88 11.15 -10.73
CA ASP A 23 -8.47 12.08 -9.76
C ASP A 23 -8.69 13.41 -10.48
N GLU A 24 -9.95 13.73 -10.79
CA GLU A 24 -10.33 15.03 -11.31
C GLU A 24 -11.47 15.58 -10.44
N SER A 25 -11.17 16.69 -9.79
CA SER A 25 -12.13 17.49 -9.02
C SER A 25 -13.18 18.12 -9.94
N ILE A 26 -14.34 17.46 -10.02
CA ILE A 26 -15.72 17.94 -10.31
C ILE A 26 -15.98 18.68 -11.64
N SER A 27 -16.79 18.07 -12.52
CA SER A 27 -17.95 18.67 -13.22
C SER A 27 -18.68 17.60 -14.05
N GLY A 28 -20.01 17.65 -14.07
CA GLY A 28 -20.89 16.53 -14.43
C GLY A 28 -20.91 16.09 -15.90
N SER A 29 -21.09 14.79 -16.09
CA SER A 29 -21.83 14.17 -17.21
C SER A 29 -22.00 12.67 -16.92
N SER A 30 -23.22 12.19 -17.11
CA SER A 30 -23.71 10.86 -16.76
C SER A 30 -22.97 9.72 -17.46
N ASN A 31 -22.10 9.03 -16.73
CA ASN A 31 -21.71 7.64 -16.99
C ASN A 31 -21.63 6.94 -15.63
N HIS A 32 -22.61 6.11 -15.31
CA HIS A 32 -22.63 5.27 -14.10
C HIS A 32 -21.54 4.18 -14.19
N SER A 33 -20.27 4.58 -14.13
CA SER A 33 -19.21 3.68 -13.74
C SER A 33 -19.38 3.43 -12.25
N THR A 34 -19.74 2.21 -11.87
CA THR A 34 -19.84 1.75 -10.48
C THR A 34 -18.44 1.68 -9.88
N ARG A 35 -17.79 2.84 -9.68
CA ARG A 35 -16.52 2.92 -8.94
C ARG A 35 -16.83 2.52 -7.50
N PRO A 36 -16.11 1.54 -6.92
CA PRO A 36 -16.33 1.16 -5.53
C PRO A 36 -16.07 2.38 -4.64
N ARG A 37 -17.05 2.70 -3.78
CA ARG A 37 -16.93 3.81 -2.84
C ARG A 37 -15.74 3.55 -1.91
N ARG A 38 -14.74 4.45 -1.91
CA ARG A 38 -13.62 4.41 -0.96
C ARG A 38 -14.17 4.49 0.47
N ARG A 39 -13.68 3.62 1.35
CA ARG A 39 -13.99 3.61 2.79
C ARG A 39 -12.70 3.77 3.57
N ASN A 40 -12.78 4.38 4.75
CA ASN A 40 -11.65 4.39 5.66
C ASN A 40 -11.56 3.00 6.33
N ASN A 41 -10.45 2.32 6.11
CA ASN A 41 -10.20 0.98 6.65
C ASN A 41 -9.02 1.02 7.62
N ALA A 42 -9.08 0.19 8.66
CA ALA A 42 -7.98 -0.03 9.58
C ALA A 42 -7.28 -1.35 9.26
N ILE A 43 -5.96 -1.36 9.36
CA ILE A 43 -5.10 -2.53 9.19
C ILE A 43 -4.38 -2.74 10.51
N LEU A 44 -4.64 -3.88 11.15
CA LEU A 44 -3.86 -4.36 12.31
C LEU A 44 -2.78 -5.31 11.79
N LEU A 45 -1.53 -5.04 12.12
CA LEU A 45 -0.40 -5.81 11.62
C LEU A 45 0.68 -6.05 12.70
N MET A 46 1.39 -7.15 12.53
CA MET A 46 2.51 -7.59 13.35
C MET A 46 3.73 -7.80 12.46
N TYR A 47 4.92 -7.46 12.96
CA TYR A 47 6.18 -7.70 12.26
C TYR A 47 7.36 -7.84 13.22
N SER A 48 8.38 -8.56 12.75
CA SER A 48 9.75 -8.49 13.29
C SER A 48 10.47 -7.31 12.65
N GLY A 49 11.02 -6.42 13.47
CA GLY A 49 11.78 -5.26 12.98
C GLY A 49 13.15 -5.61 12.42
N TRP A 50 13.64 -6.83 12.64
CA TRP A 50 14.98 -7.24 12.26
C TRP A 50 15.22 -7.10 10.74
N GLY A 51 16.29 -6.41 10.37
CA GLY A 51 16.61 -6.15 8.96
C GLY A 51 15.86 -4.97 8.32
N TYR A 52 14.98 -4.29 9.08
CA TYR A 52 14.24 -3.12 8.63
C TYR A 52 14.70 -1.83 9.33
N TYR A 53 14.65 -0.73 8.58
CA TYR A 53 15.01 0.61 9.03
C TYR A 53 13.81 1.38 9.60
N GLY A 54 12.93 0.64 10.29
CA GLY A 54 11.76 1.17 10.96
C GLY A 54 10.49 1.13 10.12
N MET A 55 9.46 1.82 10.62
CA MET A 55 8.13 1.80 10.02
C MET A 55 8.06 2.60 8.71
N GLN A 56 8.54 3.84 8.72
CA GLN A 56 8.28 4.82 7.66
C GLN A 56 9.16 4.59 6.44
N ARG A 57 8.62 4.76 5.23
CA ARG A 57 9.37 4.62 3.98
C ARG A 57 10.63 5.47 3.94
N CYS A 58 11.70 4.83 3.51
CA CYS A 58 12.94 5.45 3.08
C CYS A 58 13.23 4.97 1.65
N PRO A 59 13.70 5.83 0.72
CA PRO A 59 14.03 5.42 -0.64
C PRO A 59 15.16 4.38 -0.73
N VAL A 60 16.08 4.41 0.23
CA VAL A 60 17.34 3.67 0.17
C VAL A 60 17.28 2.34 0.93
N PHE A 61 16.49 2.27 2.01
CA PHE A 61 16.52 1.16 2.95
C PHE A 61 15.16 0.45 3.05
N PRO A 62 15.15 -0.87 3.28
CA PRO A 62 13.92 -1.61 3.49
C PRO A 62 13.23 -1.17 4.78
N THR A 63 11.92 -0.95 4.69
CA THR A 63 11.07 -0.44 5.79
C THR A 63 9.76 -1.21 5.78
N ILE A 64 9.09 -1.27 6.92
CA ILE A 64 7.83 -2.03 7.06
C ILE A 64 6.76 -1.47 6.13
N GLU A 65 6.63 -0.14 6.03
CA GLU A 65 5.70 0.51 5.11
C GLU A 65 6.04 0.24 3.64
N GLY A 66 7.33 0.13 3.29
CA GLY A 66 7.76 -0.21 1.94
C GLY A 66 7.23 -1.58 1.53
N GLU A 67 7.40 -2.59 2.38
CA GLU A 67 6.88 -3.95 2.13
C GLU A 67 5.35 -4.01 2.15
N LEU A 68 4.69 -3.34 3.10
CA LEU A 68 3.23 -3.24 3.14
C LEU A 68 2.67 -2.61 1.85
N SER A 69 3.32 -1.58 1.34
CA SER A 69 2.90 -0.91 0.11
C SER A 69 3.03 -1.82 -1.11
N LYS A 70 4.11 -2.59 -1.20
CA LYS A 70 4.29 -3.60 -2.25
C LYS A 70 3.18 -4.64 -2.20
N ALA A 71 2.88 -5.17 -1.01
CA ALA A 71 1.80 -6.13 -0.84
C ALA A 71 0.43 -5.56 -1.25
N LEU A 72 0.11 -4.33 -0.83
CA LEU A 72 -1.13 -3.65 -1.20
C LEU A 72 -1.23 -3.38 -2.71
N PHE A 73 -0.12 -3.03 -3.36
CA PHE A 73 -0.03 -2.86 -4.81
C PHE A 73 -0.27 -4.19 -5.55
N THR A 74 0.36 -5.28 -5.10
CA THR A 74 0.11 -6.62 -5.66
C THR A 74 -1.35 -7.05 -5.48
N CYS A 75 -2.01 -6.64 -4.41
CA CYS A 75 -3.44 -6.85 -4.18
C CYS A 75 -4.36 -5.90 -4.96
N GLY A 76 -3.81 -4.98 -5.77
CA GLY A 76 -4.59 -3.99 -6.54
C GLY A 76 -5.25 -2.91 -5.68
N GLN A 77 -4.78 -2.69 -4.44
CA GLN A 77 -5.29 -1.64 -3.55
C GLN A 77 -4.62 -0.28 -3.76
N LEU A 78 -3.38 -0.30 -4.26
CA LEU A 78 -2.63 0.90 -4.63
C LEU A 78 -2.35 0.86 -6.13
N ASP A 79 -2.38 2.02 -6.78
CA ASP A 79 -2.09 2.13 -8.22
C ASP A 79 -0.59 2.26 -8.50
N ASN A 80 0.19 2.71 -7.51
CA ASN A 80 1.65 2.83 -7.60
C ASN A 80 2.29 2.81 -6.20
N LEU A 81 3.62 2.79 -6.14
CA LEU A 81 4.38 2.72 -4.88
C LEU A 81 4.94 4.07 -4.41
N THR A 82 4.49 5.17 -5.00
CA THR A 82 5.02 6.51 -4.70
C THR A 82 4.48 7.08 -3.38
N GLY A 83 5.11 8.13 -2.87
CA GLY A 83 4.62 8.86 -1.70
C GLY A 83 3.33 9.65 -1.98
N GLU A 84 3.11 10.07 -3.22
CA GLU A 84 1.88 10.78 -3.61
C GLU A 84 0.66 9.88 -3.52
N GLU A 85 0.83 8.60 -3.87
CA GLU A 85 -0.23 7.62 -3.70
C GLU A 85 -0.65 7.48 -2.23
N HIS A 86 0.30 7.48 -1.30
CA HIS A 86 0.00 7.44 0.13
C HIS A 86 -0.78 8.64 0.63
N LYS A 87 -0.55 9.83 0.05
CA LYS A 87 -1.37 11.01 0.33
C LYS A 87 -2.78 10.84 -0.25
N ARG A 88 -2.90 10.34 -1.48
CA ARG A 88 -4.16 10.11 -2.18
C ARG A 88 -5.10 9.17 -1.43
N VAL A 89 -4.56 8.10 -0.86
CA VAL A 89 -5.32 7.14 -0.05
C VAL A 89 -5.36 7.50 1.44
N HIS A 90 -4.91 8.69 1.83
CA HIS A 90 -4.85 9.13 3.23
C HIS A 90 -4.20 8.08 4.16
N PHE A 91 -3.09 7.49 3.73
CA PHE A 91 -2.37 6.48 4.52
C PHE A 91 -1.84 7.11 5.81
N GLN A 92 -2.17 6.52 6.95
CA GLN A 92 -1.69 6.94 8.27
C GLN A 92 -1.21 5.73 9.07
N ARG A 93 -0.32 5.99 10.02
CA ARG A 93 0.26 5.01 10.93
C ARG A 93 0.09 5.49 12.37
N ALA A 94 -0.20 4.57 13.28
CA ALA A 94 -0.32 4.89 14.69
C ALA A 94 1.04 5.16 15.35
N SER A 95 2.10 4.46 14.92
CA SER A 95 3.45 4.62 15.47
C SER A 95 4.53 4.67 14.39
N LYS A 96 5.57 5.47 14.63
CA LYS A 96 6.80 5.51 13.85
C LYS A 96 7.88 4.75 14.61
N THR A 97 7.94 3.44 14.43
CA THR A 97 8.95 2.61 15.07
C THR A 97 10.32 2.83 14.46
N ASP A 98 11.35 2.82 15.31
CA ASP A 98 12.74 2.95 14.91
C ASP A 98 13.28 1.69 14.22
N LYS A 99 14.51 1.79 13.72
CA LYS A 99 15.25 0.67 13.13
C LYS A 99 15.27 -0.52 14.09
N SER A 100 15.00 -1.72 13.55
CA SER A 100 15.05 -2.99 14.29
C SER A 100 14.02 -3.18 15.41
N VAL A 101 13.10 -2.23 15.61
CA VAL A 101 11.99 -2.36 16.57
C VAL A 101 10.90 -3.26 16.01
N SER A 102 10.44 -4.23 16.79
CA SER A 102 9.32 -5.13 16.43
C SER A 102 8.00 -4.61 17.00
N ALA A 103 6.87 -5.00 16.39
CA ALA A 103 5.55 -4.63 16.88
C ALA A 103 4.54 -5.77 16.74
N LEU A 104 3.73 -5.98 17.78
CA LEU A 104 2.64 -6.96 17.79
C LEU A 104 1.29 -6.36 17.36
N GLY A 105 1.11 -5.05 17.55
CA GLY A 105 -0.17 -4.37 17.35
C GLY A 105 -0.02 -3.02 16.67
N GLN A 106 0.78 -2.96 15.59
CA GLN A 106 0.85 -1.74 14.80
C GLN A 106 -0.47 -1.57 14.05
N VAL A 107 -1.02 -0.35 14.11
CA VAL A 107 -2.26 -0.01 13.41
C VAL A 107 -1.94 1.02 12.32
N CYS A 108 -2.47 0.79 11.13
CA CYS A 108 -2.47 1.75 10.04
C CYS A 108 -3.90 2.01 9.57
N SER A 109 -4.15 3.16 8.97
CA SER A 109 -5.43 3.47 8.33
C SER A 109 -5.22 3.95 6.91
N MET A 110 -6.18 3.65 6.04
CA MET A 110 -6.13 4.03 4.63
C MET A 110 -7.53 4.05 4.01
N GLN A 111 -7.76 4.97 3.09
CA GLN A 111 -8.97 5.06 2.29
C GLN A 111 -8.83 4.30 0.98
N VAL A 112 -9.46 3.12 0.91
CA VAL A 112 -9.49 2.28 -0.30
C VAL A 112 -10.88 1.71 -0.54
N GLY A 113 -11.15 1.30 -1.77
CA GLY A 113 -12.37 0.57 -2.12
C GLY A 113 -12.28 -0.86 -1.59
N LEU A 114 -13.36 -1.36 -0.99
CA LEU A 114 -13.39 -2.75 -0.53
C LEU A 114 -13.43 -3.69 -1.75
N PHE A 115 -12.32 -4.37 -2.04
CA PHE A 115 -12.32 -5.52 -2.95
C PHE A 115 -12.80 -6.74 -2.16
N ILE A 116 -14.08 -7.07 -2.29
CA ILE A 116 -14.64 -8.31 -1.78
C ILE A 116 -14.38 -9.39 -2.84
N ASN A 117 -13.19 -9.99 -2.83
CA ASN A 117 -12.97 -11.23 -3.58
C ASN A 117 -13.49 -12.38 -2.71
N GLY A 118 -14.72 -12.83 -2.98
CA GLY A 118 -15.32 -13.98 -2.27
C GLY A 118 -16.85 -14.07 -2.25
N LEU A 119 -17.58 -13.13 -2.85
CA LEU A 119 -19.04 -13.23 -3.04
C LEU A 119 -19.40 -12.73 -4.44
N ASN A 120 -19.28 -13.61 -5.42
CA ASN A 120 -20.07 -13.68 -6.65
C ASN A 120 -19.95 -15.09 -7.21
#